data_AF-A0A5C7LE53-F1
#
_entry.id   AF-A0A5C7LE53-F1
#
_cell.length_a   1.000
_cell.length_b   1.000
_cell.length_c   1.000
_cell.angle_alpha   90.00
_cell.angle_beta   90.00
_cell.angle_gamma   90.00
#
_symmetry.space_group_name_H-M   'P 1'
#
loop_
_entity.id
_entity.type
_entity.pdbx_description
1 polymer ?
#
loop_
_entity_poly.entity_id
_entity_poly.type
_entity_poly.pdbx_seq_one_letter_code
_entity_poly.pdbx_strand_id
1 'polypeptide(L)'
;MALNTTAEVIAALGPNYDSSLLASLTIHLETAVAVLDEVSSCATSKGITISDGLKKSIERMLACHFYMLADRPQQEEVVGKSEQVLQGMTGMGYDSTYFGQTAKTIDPSGCLAGMNRSARAQMLWLGTE
;
A
#
# COMPACT_ATOMS: atom_id res chain seq x y z
N MET A 1 -6.10 -15.27 -7.40
CA MET A 1 -7.55 -15.15 -7.12
C MET A 1 -7.69 -14.30 -5.88
N ALA A 2 -8.56 -13.28 -5.86
CA ALA A 2 -8.70 -12.39 -4.71
C ALA A 2 -9.19 -13.17 -3.48
N LEU A 3 -8.56 -12.93 -2.32
CA LEU A 3 -8.94 -13.52 -1.03
C LEU A 3 -10.07 -12.75 -0.35
N ASN A 4 -10.23 -11.47 -0.69
CA ASN A 4 -11.30 -10.61 -0.20
C ASN A 4 -12.37 -10.35 -1.26
N THR A 5 -13.57 -10.06 -0.77
CA THR A 5 -14.67 -9.54 -1.60
C THR A 5 -14.68 -8.02 -1.57
N THR A 6 -15.30 -7.39 -2.58
CA THR A 6 -15.49 -5.93 -2.63
C THR A 6 -16.20 -5.39 -1.39
N ALA A 7 -17.17 -6.14 -0.83
CA ALA A 7 -17.88 -5.77 0.39
C ALA A 7 -16.95 -5.67 1.62
N GLU A 8 -15.97 -6.55 1.75
CA GLU A 8 -15.01 -6.53 2.86
C GLU A 8 -14.05 -5.34 2.76
N VAL A 9 -13.69 -4.93 1.54
CA VAL A 9 -12.85 -3.75 1.32
C VAL A 9 -13.64 -2.47 1.58
N ILE A 10 -14.90 -2.39 1.14
CA ILE A 10 -15.79 -1.27 1.44
C ILE A 10 -15.97 -1.11 2.96
N ALA A 11 -16.17 -2.22 3.68
CA ALA A 11 -16.26 -2.19 5.13
C ALA A 11 -14.97 -1.68 5.81
N ALA A 12 -13.80 -1.97 5.23
CA ALA A 12 -12.51 -1.49 5.73
C ALA A 12 -12.23 -0.01 5.38
N LEU A 13 -12.74 0.49 4.25
CA LEU A 13 -12.67 1.91 3.87
C LEU A 13 -13.58 2.77 4.75
N GLY A 14 -14.73 2.24 5.17
CA GLY A 14 -15.68 2.91 6.07
C GLY A 14 -16.19 4.24 5.47
N PRO A 15 -16.07 5.37 6.19
CA PRO A 15 -16.58 6.66 5.72
C PRO A 15 -15.81 7.24 4.52
N ASN A 16 -14.65 6.67 4.16
CA ASN A 16 -13.84 7.13 3.04
C ASN A 16 -14.30 6.55 1.70
N TYR A 17 -15.28 5.64 1.68
CA TYR A 17 -15.79 5.06 0.45
C TYR A 17 -16.92 5.93 -0.12
N ASP A 18 -16.70 6.48 -1.32
CA ASP A 18 -17.70 7.21 -2.08
C ASP A 18 -18.09 6.43 -3.35
N SER A 19 -19.29 5.84 -3.31
CA SER A 19 -19.84 5.09 -4.44
C SER A 19 -20.20 5.97 -5.65
N SER A 20 -20.20 7.30 -5.50
CA SER A 20 -20.51 8.25 -6.56
C SER A 20 -19.29 8.61 -7.42
N LEU A 21 -18.08 8.55 -6.86
CA LEU A 21 -16.83 8.93 -7.53
C LEU A 21 -16.12 7.73 -8.20
N LEU A 22 -16.17 6.55 -7.59
CA LEU A 22 -15.51 5.34 -8.09
C LEU A 22 -16.43 4.13 -7.98
N ALA A 23 -17.21 3.90 -9.04
CA ALA A 23 -18.21 2.83 -9.09
C ALA A 23 -17.62 1.41 -9.09
N SER A 24 -16.32 1.23 -9.36
CA SER A 24 -15.71 -0.10 -9.51
C SER A 24 -14.39 -0.23 -8.74
N LEU A 25 -14.43 -0.98 -7.63
CA LEU A 25 -13.26 -1.34 -6.82
C LEU A 25 -12.42 -2.49 -7.39
N THR A 26 -12.88 -3.08 -8.50
CA THR A 26 -12.29 -4.29 -9.10
C THR A 26 -10.83 -4.10 -9.49
N ILE A 27 -10.50 -2.98 -10.14
CA ILE A 27 -9.13 -2.67 -10.55
C ILE A 27 -8.17 -2.58 -9.35
N HIS A 28 -8.62 -1.99 -8.23
CA HIS A 28 -7.80 -1.86 -7.03
C HIS A 28 -7.56 -3.20 -6.34
N LEU A 29 -8.57 -4.08 -6.35
CA LEU A 29 -8.43 -5.46 -5.88
C LEU A 29 -7.47 -6.27 -6.77
N GLU A 30 -7.59 -6.17 -8.10
CA GLU A 30 -6.67 -6.85 -9.03
C GLU A 30 -5.22 -6.40 -8.82
N THR A 31 -4.99 -5.09 -8.63
CA THR A 31 -3.64 -4.59 -8.30
C THR A 31 -3.15 -5.08 -6.95
N ALA A 32 -4.02 -5.18 -5.95
CA ALA A 32 -3.65 -5.69 -4.62
C ALA A 32 -3.27 -7.18 -4.67
N VAL A 33 -3.98 -7.98 -5.48
CA VAL A 33 -3.66 -9.40 -5.70
C VAL A 33 -2.29 -9.53 -6.37
N ALA A 34 -2.01 -8.77 -7.42
CA ALA A 34 -0.71 -8.81 -8.10
C ALA A 34 0.45 -8.49 -7.15
N VAL A 35 0.30 -7.46 -6.31
CA VAL A 35 1.32 -7.10 -5.31
C VAL A 35 1.45 -8.16 -4.21
N LEU A 36 0.34 -8.75 -3.75
CA LEU A 36 0.38 -9.82 -2.75
C LEU A 36 1.09 -11.07 -3.28
N ASP A 37 0.94 -11.40 -4.57
CA ASP A 37 1.64 -12.51 -5.22
C ASP A 37 3.16 -12.28 -5.22
N GLU A 38 3.61 -11.05 -5.52
CA GLU A 38 5.03 -10.68 -5.42
C GLU A 38 5.55 -10.75 -3.98
N VAL A 39 4.77 -10.27 -3.00
CA VAL A 39 5.12 -10.32 -1.57
C VAL A 39 5.23 -11.78 -1.12
N SER A 40 4.32 -12.64 -1.56
CA SER A 40 4.34 -14.08 -1.24
C SER A 40 5.56 -14.78 -1.83
N SER A 41 5.94 -14.42 -3.06
CA SER A 41 7.17 -14.90 -3.71
C SER A 41 8.42 -14.46 -2.93
N CYS A 42 8.50 -13.19 -2.56
CA CYS A 42 9.61 -12.64 -1.78
C CYS A 42 9.69 -13.26 -0.37
N ALA A 43 8.55 -13.45 0.30
CA ALA A 43 8.50 -14.09 1.62
C ALA A 43 8.99 -15.54 1.56
N THR A 44 8.60 -16.28 0.52
CA THR A 44 9.07 -17.65 0.27
C THR A 44 10.58 -17.68 0.05
N SER A 45 11.14 -16.73 -0.72
CA SER A 45 12.58 -16.60 -0.91
C SER A 45 13.35 -16.32 0.39
N LYS A 46 12.71 -15.69 1.38
CA LYS A 46 13.29 -15.44 2.71
C LYS A 46 13.02 -16.56 3.72
N GLY A 47 12.28 -17.61 3.33
CA GLY A 47 11.86 -18.69 4.22
C GLY A 47 10.80 -18.28 5.26
N ILE A 48 10.06 -17.19 5.02
CA ILE A 48 9.02 -16.69 5.93
C ILE A 48 7.67 -17.15 5.40
N THR A 49 6.96 -17.94 6.21
CA THR A 49 5.60 -18.39 5.89
C THR A 49 4.58 -17.38 6.38
N ILE A 50 3.84 -16.76 5.45
CA ILE A 50 2.72 -15.87 5.77
C ILE A 50 1.44 -16.72 5.85
N SER A 51 0.73 -16.64 6.98
CA SER A 51 -0.55 -17.32 7.16
C SER A 51 -1.62 -16.74 6.23
N ASP A 52 -2.60 -17.56 5.83
CA ASP A 52 -3.63 -17.11 4.90
C ASP A 52 -4.51 -15.98 5.48
N GLY A 53 -4.71 -15.95 6.79
CA GLY A 53 -5.38 -14.84 7.48
C GLY A 53 -4.60 -13.53 7.39
N LEU A 54 -3.26 -13.58 7.44
CA LEU A 54 -2.42 -12.40 7.23
C LEU A 54 -2.42 -11.97 5.77
N LYS A 55 -2.33 -12.90 4.82
CA LYS A 55 -2.44 -12.58 3.37
C LYS A 55 -3.74 -11.84 3.07
N LYS A 56 -4.86 -12.34 3.59
CA LYS A 56 -6.18 -11.71 3.44
C LYS A 56 -6.17 -10.28 4.02
N SER A 57 -5.58 -10.09 5.18
CA SER A 57 -5.48 -8.77 5.82
C SER A 57 -4.61 -7.80 5.01
N ILE A 58 -3.46 -8.26 4.49
CA ILE A 58 -2.55 -7.46 3.66
C ILE A 58 -3.24 -7.04 2.35
N GLU A 59 -3.88 -7.98 1.64
CA GLU A 59 -4.60 -7.70 0.40
C GLU A 59 -5.68 -6.64 0.61
N ARG A 60 -6.45 -6.75 1.70
CA ARG A 60 -7.50 -5.78 2.04
C ARG A 60 -6.93 -4.38 2.25
N MET A 61 -5.85 -4.27 3.02
CA MET A 61 -5.22 -2.97 3.29
C MET A 61 -4.56 -2.38 2.03
N LEU A 62 -3.99 -3.20 1.16
CA LEU A 62 -3.48 -2.79 -0.15
C LEU A 62 -4.59 -2.30 -1.08
N ALA A 63 -5.72 -3.00 -1.14
CA ALA A 63 -6.87 -2.58 -1.94
C ALA A 63 -7.41 -1.21 -1.46
N CYS A 64 -7.54 -1.02 -0.14
CA CYS A 64 -7.89 0.28 0.44
C CYS A 64 -6.87 1.38 0.09
N HIS A 65 -5.58 1.04 0.15
CA HIS A 65 -4.51 1.99 -0.21
C HIS A 65 -4.62 2.45 -1.66
N PHE A 66 -4.82 1.53 -2.61
CA PHE A 66 -4.95 1.87 -4.03
C PHE A 66 -6.22 2.66 -4.32
N TYR A 67 -7.32 2.36 -3.63
CA TYR A 67 -8.53 3.18 -3.69
C TYR A 67 -8.25 4.63 -3.25
N MET A 68 -7.66 4.81 -2.05
CA MET A 68 -7.35 6.13 -1.47
C MET A 68 -6.30 6.92 -2.27
N LEU A 69 -5.48 6.23 -3.07
CA LEU A 69 -4.55 6.88 -3.99
C LEU A 69 -5.27 7.47 -5.20
N ALA A 70 -6.31 6.80 -5.69
CA ALA A 70 -7.13 7.23 -6.82
C ALA A 70 -8.15 8.28 -6.39
N ASP A 71 -8.86 8.03 -5.29
CA ASP A 71 -9.80 8.92 -4.64
C ASP A 71 -9.11 9.54 -3.43
N ARG A 72 -8.31 10.58 -3.66
CA ARG A 72 -7.69 11.33 -2.55
C ARG A 72 -8.79 12.19 -1.95
N PRO A 73 -9.29 11.91 -0.73
CA PRO A 73 -10.13 12.89 -0.06
C PRO A 73 -9.31 14.16 0.06
N GLN A 74 -9.91 15.31 -0.25
CA GLN A 74 -9.27 16.61 -0.05
C GLN A 74 -8.86 16.72 1.42
N GLN A 75 -7.59 16.41 1.71
CA GLN A 75 -7.00 16.75 2.99
C GLN A 75 -7.03 18.27 3.10
N GLU A 76 -7.67 18.76 4.15
CA GLU A 76 -7.91 20.16 4.50
C GLU A 76 -6.92 21.13 3.84
N GLU A 77 -7.40 21.83 2.81
CA GLU A 77 -6.68 22.97 2.24
C GLU A 77 -6.99 24.17 3.15
N VAL A 78 -6.02 24.59 3.97
CA VAL A 78 -6.13 25.84 4.74
C VAL A 78 -6.13 27.00 3.75
N VAL A 79 -7.32 27.54 3.47
CA VAL A 79 -7.49 28.71 2.60
C VAL A 79 -7.08 29.98 3.37
N GLY A 80 -5.79 30.30 3.26
CA GLY A 80 -5.10 31.52 3.72
C GLY A 80 -3.88 31.82 2.83
N LYS A 81 -2.94 32.69 3.24
CA LYS A 81 -1.77 33.15 2.42
C LYS A 81 -0.86 31.99 1.98
N SER A 82 -1.28 31.34 0.90
CA SER A 82 -0.68 30.28 0.07
C SER A 82 0.26 29.30 0.76
N GLU A 83 -0.32 28.25 1.33
CA GLU A 83 0.27 26.92 1.28
C GLU A 83 -0.61 26.03 0.40
N GLN A 84 -0.32 26.02 -0.90
CA GLN A 84 -0.66 24.88 -1.74
C GLN A 84 0.42 23.83 -1.51
N VAL A 85 0.16 22.85 -0.63
CA VAL A 85 0.93 21.61 -0.63
C VAL A 85 0.41 20.75 -1.78
N LEU A 86 0.71 21.18 -3.00
CA LEU A 86 0.48 20.41 -4.21
C LEU A 86 1.43 19.22 -4.22
N GLN A 87 0.82 18.04 -4.28
CA GLN A 87 1.41 16.72 -4.43
C GLN A 87 2.27 16.24 -3.26
N GLY A 88 1.69 15.29 -2.51
CA GLY A 88 2.39 14.47 -1.54
C GLY A 88 3.78 14.09 -2.05
N MET A 89 4.78 14.27 -1.18
CA MET A 89 6.18 13.97 -1.41
C MET A 89 6.31 12.77 -2.36
N THR A 90 6.67 13.05 -3.62
CA THR A 90 6.89 12.04 -4.63
C THR A 90 7.92 11.07 -4.08
N GLY A 91 7.56 9.78 -3.96
CA GLY A 91 8.41 8.77 -3.34
C GLY A 91 7.95 8.23 -1.98
N MET A 92 6.79 8.65 -1.45
CA MET A 92 6.20 7.98 -0.26
C MET A 92 5.66 6.58 -0.57
N GLY A 93 5.26 6.30 -1.81
CA GLY A 93 4.69 5.02 -2.26
C GLY A 93 3.68 4.47 -1.26
N TYR A 94 3.92 3.29 -0.69
CA TYR A 94 3.00 2.67 0.30
C TYR A 94 2.82 3.46 1.60
N ASP A 95 3.70 4.41 1.92
CA ASP A 95 3.59 5.25 3.12
C ASP A 95 2.64 6.45 2.93
N SER A 96 2.10 6.67 1.73
CA SER A 96 1.25 7.84 1.43
C SER A 96 -0.13 7.80 2.08
N THR A 97 -0.56 6.66 2.63
CA THR A 97 -1.86 6.50 3.29
C THR A 97 -1.71 5.65 4.55
N TYR A 98 -2.60 5.84 5.52
CA TYR A 98 -2.67 5.00 6.72
C TYR A 98 -2.82 3.50 6.40
N PHE A 99 -3.57 3.18 5.35
CA PHE A 99 -3.78 1.79 4.94
C PHE A 99 -2.49 1.13 4.46
N GLY A 100 -1.71 1.81 3.63
CA GLY A 100 -0.43 1.31 3.16
C GLY A 100 0.64 1.23 4.26
N GLN A 101 0.67 2.18 5.20
CA GLN A 101 1.53 2.08 6.40
C GLN A 101 1.16 0.88 7.28
N THR A 102 -0.13 0.62 7.44
CA THR A 102 -0.62 -0.54 8.19
C THR A 102 -0.29 -1.84 7.46
N ALA A 103 -0.46 -1.89 6.13
CA ALA A 103 -0.08 -3.04 5.30
C ALA A 103 1.40 -3.40 5.46
N LYS A 104 2.29 -2.40 5.52
CA LYS A 104 3.71 -2.61 5.81
C LYS A 104 3.97 -3.11 7.24
N THR A 105 3.23 -2.61 8.21
CA THR A 105 3.39 -2.98 9.63
C THR A 105 2.99 -4.44 9.88
N ILE A 106 1.94 -4.91 9.20
CA ILE A 106 1.44 -6.28 9.38
C ILE A 106 2.18 -7.32 8.52
N ASP A 107 3.01 -6.89 7.55
CA ASP A 107 3.83 -7.78 6.72
C ASP A 107 5.10 -8.23 7.48
N PRO A 108 5.18 -9.49 7.96
CA PRO A 108 6.36 -9.98 8.67
C PRO A 108 7.57 -10.17 7.75
N SER A 109 7.37 -10.24 6.43
CA SER A 109 8.45 -10.48 5.47
C SER A 109 9.30 -9.24 5.19
N GLY A 110 8.76 -8.05 5.49
CA GLY A 110 9.32 -6.75 5.15
C GLY A 110 9.53 -6.55 3.64
N CYS A 111 8.96 -7.41 2.79
CA CYS A 111 9.09 -7.35 1.35
C CYS A 111 8.35 -6.14 0.78
N LEU A 112 7.18 -5.82 1.35
CA LEU A 112 6.36 -4.66 0.98
C LEU A 112 7.11 -3.34 1.27
N ALA A 113 7.87 -3.29 2.37
CA ALA A 113 8.75 -2.16 2.69
C ALA A 113 9.99 -2.09 1.77
N GLY A 114 10.50 -3.23 1.32
CA GLY A 114 11.59 -3.33 0.35
C GLY A 114 11.19 -2.85 -1.04
N MET A 115 9.98 -3.22 -1.50
CA MET A 115 9.43 -2.78 -2.79
C MET A 115 9.25 -1.26 -2.86
N ASN A 116 8.98 -0.60 -1.73
CA ASN A 116 8.86 0.86 -1.68
C ASN A 116 10.22 1.59 -1.82
N ARG A 117 11.34 0.91 -1.54
CA ARG A 117 12.67 1.50 -1.61
C ARG A 117 13.29 1.13 -2.95
N SER A 118 13.41 2.09 -3.88
CA SER A 118 14.32 1.93 -5.01
C SER A 118 15.69 1.53 -4.46
N ALA A 119 16.22 0.37 -4.87
CA ALA A 119 17.47 -0.16 -4.36
C ALA A 119 18.59 0.87 -4.56
N ARG A 120 18.93 1.62 -3.50
CA ARG A 120 20.09 2.50 -3.51
C ARG A 120 21.29 1.62 -3.22
N ALA A 121 22.08 1.33 -4.24
CA ALA A 121 23.37 0.68 -4.08
C ALA A 121 24.21 1.53 -3.11
N GLN A 122 24.46 1.03 -1.91
CA GLN A 122 25.41 1.64 -0.99
C GLN A 122 26.78 1.08 -1.35
N MET A 123 27.69 1.93 -1.85
CA MET A 123 29.09 1.55 -2.00
C MET A 123 29.69 1.40 -0.59
N LEU A 124 29.83 0.15 -0.14
CA LEU A 124 30.57 -0.17 1.08
C LEU A 124 32.06 -0.16 0.73
N TRP A 125 32.77 0.88 1.16
CA TRP A 125 34.21 0.97 0.99
C TRP A 125 34.89 -0.02 1.96
N LEU A 126 35.38 -1.14 1.43
CA LEU A 126 36.07 -2.22 2.14
C LEU A 126 37.57 -1.94 2.27
N GLY A 127 37.94 -0.79 2.83
CA GLY A 127 39.32 -0.28 2.88
C GLY A 127 40.41 -1.34 2.90
N THR A 128 41.31 -1.29 1.93
CA THR A 128 42.57 -2.04 1.95
C THR A 128 43.68 -1.03 2.15
N GLU A 129 44.56 -1.33 3.13
CA GLU A 129 45.80 -0.62 3.43
C GLU A 129 46.78 -0.65 2.24
#